data_AF-A0A9P0ND77-F1
#
_entry.id   AF-A0A9P0ND77-F1
#
_cell.length_a   1.000
_cell.length_b   1.000
_cell.length_c   1.000
_cell.angle_alpha   90.00
_cell.angle_beta   90.00
_cell.angle_gamma   90.00
#
_symmetry.space_group_name_H-M   'P 1'
#
loop_
_entity.id
_entity.type
_entity.pdbx_description
1 polymer ?
#
loop_
_entity_poly.entity_id
_entity_poly.type
_entity_poly.pdbx_seq_one_letter_code
_entity_poly.pdbx_strand_id
1 'polypeptide(L)'
;MQEYTGCKGMMSARGILHNPGLFAGYQNTPLSAVQNWLNINHTNYLWFHHHLVFMCENLLTKAARNTFNQLRKASDVVSFLEDQLHIPNVLPSNRILGKEPGGTSGAYYENVGINESVSSQPEDIVDSIINLFD
;
A
#
# COMPACT_ATOMS: atom_id res chain seq x y z
N MET A 1 15.79 22.68 -3.28
CA MET A 1 16.30 21.49 -4.02
C MET A 1 16.46 21.83 -5.49
N GLN A 2 15.39 22.15 -6.22
CA GLN A 2 15.50 22.63 -7.62
C GLN A 2 16.46 23.83 -7.77
N GLU A 3 16.36 24.83 -6.89
CA GLU A 3 17.29 25.98 -6.87
C GLU A 3 18.76 25.58 -6.63
N TYR A 4 18.98 24.48 -5.91
CA TYR A 4 20.31 24.01 -5.55
C TYR A 4 20.93 23.12 -6.65
N THR A 5 20.12 22.28 -7.31
CA THR A 5 20.60 21.29 -8.29
C THR A 5 20.42 21.73 -9.75
N GLY A 6 19.58 22.72 -10.03
CA GLY A 6 19.25 23.14 -11.39
C GLY A 6 18.44 22.11 -12.18
N CYS A 7 17.90 21.07 -11.53
CA CYS A 7 17.10 20.05 -12.21
C CYS A 7 15.79 20.62 -12.78
N LYS A 8 15.37 20.12 -13.95
CA LYS A 8 14.12 20.55 -14.63
C LYS A 8 12.87 19.87 -14.08
N GLY A 9 13.04 18.80 -13.31
CA GLY A 9 11.97 18.02 -12.73
C GLY A 9 12.42 17.39 -11.42
N MET A 10 11.45 17.05 -10.59
CA MET A 10 11.64 16.43 -9.29
C MET A 10 10.73 15.22 -9.19
N MET A 11 11.26 14.12 -8.66
CA MET A 11 10.49 12.93 -8.35
C MET A 11 10.55 12.69 -6.84
N SER A 12 9.44 12.22 -6.28
CA SER A 12 9.36 11.76 -4.90
C SER A 12 8.81 10.35 -4.90
N ALA A 13 9.58 9.38 -4.41
CA ALA A 13 9.15 7.99 -4.31
C ALA A 13 8.51 7.71 -2.94
N ARG A 14 9.28 7.81 -1.85
CA ARG A 14 8.74 7.58 -0.50
C ARG A 14 7.69 8.62 -0.11
N GLY A 15 7.92 9.90 -0.44
CA GLY A 15 6.99 10.96 -0.05
C GLY A 15 5.59 10.79 -0.64
N ILE A 16 5.47 10.37 -1.90
CA ILE A 16 4.15 10.15 -2.52
C ILE A 16 3.46 8.91 -1.96
N LEU A 17 4.22 7.89 -1.55
CA LEU A 17 3.69 6.67 -0.94
C LEU A 17 3.06 6.94 0.44
N HIS A 18 3.69 7.79 1.26
CA HIS A 18 3.17 8.17 2.57
C HIS A 18 2.11 9.29 2.49
N ASN A 19 2.11 10.10 1.43
CA ASN A 19 1.16 11.19 1.24
C ASN A 19 0.86 11.40 -0.26
N PRO A 20 -0.24 10.84 -0.80
CA PRO A 20 -0.65 11.07 -2.19
C PRO A 20 -0.98 12.54 -2.50
N GLY A 21 -1.25 13.36 -1.47
CA GLY A 21 -1.47 14.81 -1.60
C GLY A 21 -0.21 15.66 -1.64
N LEU A 22 1.00 15.05 -1.63
CA LEU A 22 2.28 15.75 -1.50
C LEU A 22 2.44 16.90 -2.52
N PHE A 23 2.19 16.62 -3.80
CA PHE A 23 2.36 17.63 -4.86
C PHE A 23 1.25 18.68 -4.92
N ALA A 24 0.13 18.44 -4.23
CA ALA A 24 -0.93 19.43 -4.05
C ALA A 24 -0.69 20.33 -2.81
N GLY A 25 0.45 20.18 -2.13
CA GLY A 25 0.85 21.02 -0.99
C GLY A 25 0.30 20.56 0.36
N TYR A 26 -0.36 19.39 0.41
CA TYR A 26 -0.84 18.84 1.68
C TYR A 26 0.32 18.32 2.52
N GLN A 27 0.29 18.62 3.83
CA GLN A 27 1.31 18.14 4.77
C GLN A 27 1.10 16.67 5.15
N ASN A 28 -0.16 16.24 5.22
CA ASN A 28 -0.57 14.86 5.54
C ASN A 28 -1.51 14.34 4.45
N THR A 29 -1.67 13.02 4.40
CA THR A 29 -2.63 12.36 3.49
C THR A 29 -4.04 12.92 3.69
N PRO A 30 -4.65 13.55 2.66
CA PRO A 30 -6.03 13.98 2.76
C PRO A 30 -6.97 12.76 2.77
N LEU A 31 -8.01 12.78 3.60
CA LEU A 31 -8.96 11.66 3.69
C LEU A 31 -9.66 11.38 2.36
N SER A 32 -9.86 12.41 1.53
CA SER A 32 -10.38 12.26 0.18
C SER A 32 -9.48 11.41 -0.72
N ALA A 33 -8.15 11.45 -0.54
CA ALA A 33 -7.25 10.58 -1.29
C ALA A 33 -7.36 9.11 -0.84
N VAL A 34 -7.54 8.86 0.46
CA VAL A 34 -7.82 7.50 0.98
C VAL A 34 -9.16 7.00 0.42
N GLN A 35 -10.20 7.83 0.44
CA GLN A 35 -11.50 7.50 -0.16
C GLN A 35 -11.39 7.19 -1.65
N ASN A 36 -10.64 7.99 -2.40
CA ASN A 36 -10.40 7.76 -3.82
C ASN A 36 -9.66 6.44 -4.05
N TRP A 37 -8.69 6.09 -3.18
CA TRP A 37 -8.03 4.80 -3.23
C TRP A 37 -9.02 3.64 -3.03
N LEU A 38 -9.95 3.74 -2.07
CA LEU A 38 -10.98 2.72 -1.85
C LEU A 38 -11.94 2.56 -3.05
N ASN A 39 -12.19 3.66 -3.77
CA ASN A 39 -13.08 3.69 -4.93
C ASN A 39 -12.45 3.03 -6.16
N ILE A 40 -11.12 2.98 -6.27
CA ILE A 40 -10.43 2.29 -7.35
C ILE A 40 -10.73 0.78 -7.30
N ASN A 41 -10.89 0.16 -8.47
CA ASN A 41 -11.05 -1.28 -8.56
C ASN A 41 -9.69 -1.97 -8.47
N HIS A 42 -9.42 -2.66 -7.37
CA HIS A 42 -8.17 -3.39 -7.16
C HIS A 42 -8.35 -4.86 -7.53
N THR A 43 -7.36 -5.45 -8.18
CA THR A 43 -7.35 -6.86 -8.58
C THR A 43 -6.76 -7.77 -7.50
N ASN A 44 -5.97 -7.21 -6.58
CA ASN A 44 -5.21 -7.94 -5.58
C ASN A 44 -5.31 -7.27 -4.21
N TYR A 45 -5.67 -8.04 -3.18
CA TYR A 45 -5.71 -7.57 -1.79
C TYR A 45 -4.36 -7.02 -1.31
N LEU A 46 -3.26 -7.68 -1.67
CA LEU A 46 -1.91 -7.28 -1.28
C LEU A 46 -1.59 -5.87 -1.78
N TRP A 47 -1.92 -5.52 -3.02
CA TRP A 47 -1.63 -4.17 -3.50
C TRP A 47 -2.55 -3.13 -2.87
N PHE A 48 -3.82 -3.49 -2.70
CA PHE A 48 -4.83 -2.66 -2.06
C PHE A 48 -4.42 -2.26 -0.64
N HIS A 49 -4.05 -3.23 0.19
CA HIS A 49 -3.71 -3.00 1.59
C HIS A 49 -2.33 -2.35 1.76
N HIS A 50 -1.39 -2.56 0.83
CA HIS A 50 0.02 -2.16 0.98
C HIS A 50 0.13 -0.65 0.98
N HIS A 51 -0.49 -0.06 -0.03
CA HIS A 51 -0.52 1.37 -0.19
C HIS A 51 -1.28 2.01 0.97
N LEU A 52 -2.37 1.38 1.46
CA LEU A 52 -3.09 1.89 2.62
C LEU A 52 -2.22 1.93 3.88
N VAL A 53 -1.38 0.92 4.12
CA VAL A 53 -0.45 0.90 5.27
C VAL A 53 0.45 2.13 5.27
N PHE A 54 0.98 2.54 4.11
CA PHE A 54 1.81 3.75 4.03
C PHE A 54 0.99 5.04 4.07
N MET A 55 -0.12 5.10 3.32
CA MET A 55 -0.98 6.28 3.25
C MET A 55 -1.56 6.66 4.61
N CYS A 56 -1.89 5.66 5.43
CA CYS A 56 -2.49 5.84 6.75
C CYS A 56 -1.46 5.92 7.89
N GLU A 57 -0.15 5.87 7.61
CA GLU A 57 0.87 5.79 8.66
C GLU A 57 0.81 6.97 9.64
N ASN A 58 0.65 8.19 9.10
CA ASN A 58 0.56 9.42 9.88
C ASN A 58 -0.87 9.77 10.30
N LEU A 59 -1.87 8.98 9.86
CA LEU A 59 -3.28 9.16 10.21
C LEU A 59 -3.70 8.32 11.42
N LEU A 60 -3.00 7.21 11.66
CA LEU A 60 -3.34 6.23 12.69
C LEU A 60 -2.34 6.25 13.85
N THR A 61 -2.83 5.99 15.06
CA THR A 61 -1.95 5.77 16.22
C THR A 61 -1.12 4.50 16.04
N LYS A 62 0.01 4.39 16.76
CA LYS A 62 0.86 3.19 16.70
C LYS A 62 0.10 1.89 17.01
N ALA A 63 -0.82 1.92 17.98
CA ALA A 63 -1.66 0.77 18.32
C ALA A 63 -2.62 0.41 17.18
N ALA A 64 -3.30 1.42 16.62
CA ALA A 64 -4.20 1.23 15.48
C ALA A 64 -3.45 0.68 14.25
N ARG A 65 -2.23 1.15 13.97
CA ARG A 65 -1.38 0.62 12.88
C ARG A 65 -1.06 -0.86 13.05
N ASN A 66 -0.74 -1.29 14.27
CA ASN A 66 -0.47 -2.71 14.53
C ASN A 66 -1.68 -3.58 14.20
N THR A 67 -2.88 -3.15 14.60
CA THR A 67 -4.13 -3.84 14.24
C THR A 67 -4.37 -3.80 12.74
N PHE A 68 -4.22 -2.63 12.12
CA PHE A 68 -4.46 -2.41 10.69
C PHE A 68 -3.57 -3.30 9.81
N ASN A 69 -2.30 -3.45 10.15
CA ASN A 69 -1.34 -4.24 9.40
C ASN A 69 -1.61 -5.75 9.46
N GLN A 70 -2.40 -6.21 10.42
CA GLN A 70 -2.75 -7.62 10.60
C GLN A 70 -4.04 -8.01 9.86
N LEU A 71 -4.78 -7.04 9.32
CA LEU A 71 -6.01 -7.29 8.57
C LEU A 71 -5.72 -8.07 7.29
N ARG A 72 -6.62 -8.98 6.93
CA ARG A 72 -6.45 -9.89 5.78
C ARG A 72 -7.58 -9.84 4.77
N LYS A 73 -8.68 -9.19 5.13
CA LYS A 73 -9.88 -9.05 4.31
C LYS A 73 -10.14 -7.60 4.02
N ALA A 74 -10.54 -7.33 2.79
CA ALA A 74 -10.86 -5.96 2.38
C ALA A 74 -12.08 -5.39 3.12
N SER A 75 -13.06 -6.23 3.47
CA SER A 75 -14.18 -5.82 4.32
C SER A 75 -13.69 -5.27 5.65
N ASP A 76 -12.78 -5.99 6.30
CA ASP A 76 -12.28 -5.65 7.62
C ASP A 76 -11.43 -4.37 7.56
N VAL A 77 -10.66 -4.20 6.49
CA VAL A 77 -9.90 -2.96 6.20
C VAL A 77 -10.83 -1.76 6.09
N VAL A 78 -11.92 -1.87 5.35
CA VAL A 78 -12.84 -0.73 5.16
C VAL A 78 -13.65 -0.43 6.40
N SER A 79 -14.15 -1.45 7.11
CA SER A 79 -14.80 -1.25 8.41
C SER A 79 -13.86 -0.59 9.42
N PHE A 80 -12.57 -0.98 9.44
CA PHE A 80 -11.58 -0.35 10.30
C PHE A 80 -11.36 1.13 9.95
N LEU A 81 -11.30 1.47 8.66
CA LEU A 81 -11.12 2.86 8.21
C LEU A 81 -12.36 3.73 8.47
N GLU A 82 -13.55 3.14 8.40
CA GLU A 82 -14.81 3.79 8.80
C GLU A 82 -14.80 4.11 10.30
N ASP A 83 -14.40 3.16 11.14
CA ASP A 83 -14.34 3.33 12.59
C ASP A 83 -13.26 4.34 13.03
N GLN A 84 -12.05 4.26 12.45
CA GLN A 84 -10.90 5.06 12.89
C GLN A 84 -10.82 6.44 12.24
N LEU A 85 -11.27 6.58 10.98
CA LEU A 85 -11.08 7.79 10.18
C LEU A 85 -12.40 8.38 9.65
N HIS A 86 -13.55 7.78 9.98
CA HIS A 86 -14.88 8.20 9.53
C HIS A 86 -15.00 8.30 8.00
N ILE A 87 -14.32 7.39 7.29
CA ILE A 87 -14.37 7.30 5.83
C ILE A 87 -15.61 6.47 5.44
N PRO A 88 -16.49 6.99 4.57
CA PRO A 88 -17.67 6.26 4.12
C PRO A 88 -17.35 4.87 3.55
N ASN A 89 -18.11 3.87 3.98
CA ASN A 89 -18.01 2.53 3.42
C ASN A 89 -18.53 2.51 1.98
N VAL A 90 -17.60 2.37 1.04
CA VAL A 90 -17.87 2.35 -0.41
C VAL A 90 -17.76 0.94 -1.00
N LEU A 91 -17.40 -0.07 -0.20
CA LEU A 91 -17.35 -1.43 -0.71
C LEU A 91 -18.77 -2.00 -0.77
N PRO A 92 -19.29 -2.36 -1.97
CA PRO A 92 -20.48 -3.17 -2.02
C PRO A 92 -20.14 -4.53 -1.36
N SER A 93 -21.09 -5.07 -0.60
CA SER A 93 -20.91 -6.27 0.25
C SER A 93 -20.42 -7.53 -0.48
N ASN A 94 -20.29 -7.48 -1.82
CA ASN A 94 -19.91 -8.56 -2.73
C ASN A 94 -18.55 -8.36 -3.43
N ARG A 95 -17.76 -7.31 -3.15
CA ARG A 95 -16.43 -7.14 -3.77
C ARG A 95 -15.43 -8.14 -3.16
N ILE A 96 -15.16 -9.24 -3.87
CA ILE A 96 -14.09 -10.19 -3.51
C ILE A 96 -12.76 -9.68 -4.04
N LEU A 97 -11.91 -9.19 -3.15
CA LEU A 97 -10.57 -8.70 -3.47
C LEU A 97 -9.56 -9.85 -3.48
N GLY A 98 -9.45 -10.56 -4.61
CA GLY A 98 -8.44 -11.61 -4.83
C GLY A 98 -8.51 -12.79 -3.85
N LYS A 99 -7.64 -13.80 -4.04
CA LYS A 99 -7.55 -14.92 -3.08
C LYS A 99 -7.05 -14.40 -1.74
N GLU A 100 -7.76 -14.74 -0.67
CA GLU A 100 -7.31 -14.57 0.71
C GLU A 100 -5.86 -15.09 0.87
N PRO A 101 -4.93 -14.31 1.43
CA PRO A 101 -3.56 -14.76 1.60
C PRO A 101 -3.53 -15.94 2.58
N GLY A 102 -3.31 -17.14 2.06
CA GLY A 102 -3.11 -18.35 2.84
C GLY A 102 -1.72 -18.38 3.47
N GLY A 103 -1.51 -17.68 4.58
CA GLY A 103 -0.24 -17.73 5.32
C GLY A 103 -0.30 -16.96 6.64
N THR A 104 0.34 -17.45 7.70
CA THR A 104 0.36 -16.85 9.06
C THR A 104 1.08 -15.50 9.13
N SER A 105 0.89 -14.80 10.26
CA SER A 105 1.11 -13.36 10.53
C SER A 105 2.35 -12.66 9.91
N GLY A 106 2.20 -11.37 9.54
CA GLY A 106 3.31 -10.43 9.33
C GLY A 106 3.92 -10.36 7.92
N ALA A 107 3.52 -11.25 7.03
CA ALA A 107 4.14 -11.43 5.73
C ALA A 107 3.59 -10.52 4.62
N TYR A 108 3.88 -9.22 4.68
CA TYR A 108 3.72 -8.37 3.49
C TYR A 108 4.60 -8.86 2.32
N TYR A 109 5.71 -9.53 2.66
CA TYR A 109 6.78 -9.90 1.75
C TYR A 109 6.96 -11.41 1.54
N GLU A 110 6.33 -12.31 2.33
CA GLU A 110 6.62 -13.76 2.23
C GLU A 110 5.83 -14.49 1.13
N ASN A 111 4.82 -13.84 0.50
CA ASN A 111 3.98 -14.50 -0.51
C ASN A 111 4.38 -14.18 -1.96
N VAL A 112 5.54 -13.57 -2.19
CA VAL A 112 6.13 -13.48 -3.54
C VAL A 112 6.83 -14.79 -3.85
N GLY A 113 6.02 -15.80 -4.21
CA GLY A 113 6.38 -16.95 -5.02
C GLY A 113 7.24 -18.04 -4.39
N ILE A 114 6.61 -19.17 -4.02
CA ILE A 114 7.18 -20.49 -4.36
C ILE A 114 6.05 -21.34 -4.94
N ASN A 115 5.93 -21.30 -6.26
CA ASN A 115 5.42 -22.40 -7.07
C ASN A 115 6.10 -22.29 -8.43
N GLU A 116 7.34 -22.75 -8.50
CA GLU A 116 7.79 -23.76 -9.47
C GLU A 116 9.30 -23.97 -9.34
N SER A 117 9.69 -25.22 -9.47
CA SER A 117 11.05 -25.73 -9.33
C SER A 117 12.02 -25.09 -10.32
N VAL A 118 12.80 -24.11 -9.88
CA VAL A 118 14.08 -23.75 -10.52
C VAL A 118 15.12 -23.55 -9.43
N SER A 119 16.07 -24.47 -9.39
CA SER A 119 17.34 -24.30 -8.70
C SER A 119 18.06 -23.06 -9.26
N SER A 120 18.44 -22.11 -8.43
CA SER A 120 19.83 -21.61 -8.26
C SER A 120 19.90 -20.20 -7.64
N GLN A 121 20.74 -20.11 -6.61
CA GLN A 121 21.50 -19.00 -6.01
C GLN A 121 20.88 -17.59 -5.74
N PRO A 122 21.21 -16.99 -4.57
CA PRO A 122 20.63 -15.73 -4.07
C PRO A 122 21.09 -14.45 -4.79
N GLU A 123 22.07 -14.54 -5.69
CA GLU A 123 22.62 -13.40 -6.45
C GLU A 123 21.60 -12.83 -7.46
N ASP A 124 20.66 -13.67 -7.95
CA ASP A 124 19.78 -13.35 -9.09
C ASP A 124 18.55 -12.49 -8.75
N ILE A 125 18.24 -12.33 -7.44
CA ILE A 125 17.06 -11.58 -6.97
C ILE A 125 17.32 -10.07 -7.07
N VAL A 126 18.55 -9.62 -6.81
CA VAL A 126 18.90 -8.20 -6.85
C VAL A 126 18.88 -7.69 -8.29
N ASP A 127 19.37 -8.49 -9.23
CA ASP A 127 19.42 -8.13 -10.65
C ASP A 127 18.03 -8.11 -11.31
N SER A 128 17.09 -8.95 -10.87
CA SER A 128 15.70 -8.88 -11.36
C SER A 128 14.95 -7.63 -10.90
N ILE A 129 15.29 -7.08 -9.73
CA ILE A 129 14.69 -5.84 -9.23
C ILE A 129 15.29 -4.62 -9.95
N ILE A 130 16.58 -4.68 -10.28
CA ILE A 130 17.26 -3.61 -11.03
C ILE A 130 16.74 -3.55 -12.47
N ASN A 131 16.56 -4.69 -13.14
CA ASN A 131 16.10 -4.76 -14.53
C ASN A 131 14.59 -4.49 -14.75
N LEU A 132 13.80 -4.29 -13.69
CA LEU A 132 12.39 -3.92 -13.83
C LEU A 132 12.19 -2.42 -14.06
N PHE A 133 13.24 -1.62 -13.89
CA PHE A 133 13.23 -0.16 -14.05
C PHE A 133 14.19 0.36 -15.14
N ASP A 134 14.70 -0.54 -15.99
CA ASP A 134 15.38 -0.19 -17.25
C ASP A 134 14.47 -0.48 -18.47
#